data_AF-A0A0K9YL83-F1
#
_entry.id   AF-A0A0K9YL83-F1
#
_cell.length_a   1.000
_cell.length_b   1.000
_cell.length_c   1.000
_cell.angle_alpha   90.00
_cell.angle_beta   90.00
_cell.angle_gamma   90.00
#
_symmetry.space_group_name_H-M   'P 1'
#
loop_
_entity.id
_entity.type
_entity.pdbx_description
1 polymer ?
#
loop_
_entity_poly.entity_id
_entity_poly.type
_entity_poly.pdbx_seq_one_letter_code
_entity_poly.pdbx_strand_id
1 'polypeptide(L)' 'MQKKCKNCDRNSYSSGDWYQWICPYCGKDITLLTASPVTQRIIVVRPTIPKRLQLVQPAEEDTA' A
#
# COMPACT_ATOMS: atom_id res chain seq x y z
N MET A 1 -11.97 5.03 -1.76
CA MET A 1 -12.06 6.49 -1.53
C MET A 1 -11.61 6.80 -0.11
N GLN A 2 -11.16 8.02 0.17
CA GLN A 2 -10.78 8.47 1.51
C GLN A 2 -11.37 9.84 1.84
N LYS A 3 -11.53 10.13 3.13
CA LYS A 3 -11.87 11.46 3.64
C LYS A 3 -10.86 11.87 4.70
N LYS A 4 -10.36 13.10 4.62
CA LYS A 4 -9.50 13.66 5.65
C LYS A 4 -10.37 14.25 6.76
N CYS A 5 -10.29 13.71 7.98
CA CYS A 5 -11.01 14.26 9.11
C CYS A 5 -10.41 15.60 9.53
N LYS A 6 -11.21 16.68 9.57
CA LYS A 6 -10.77 18.01 10.01
C LYS A 6 -10.44 18.10 11.51
N ASN A 7 -10.84 17.11 12.31
CA ASN A 7 -10.67 17.15 13.76
C ASN A 7 -9.38 16.47 14.23
N CYS A 8 -8.99 15.36 13.59
CA CYS A 8 -7.81 14.59 13.95
C CYS A 8 -6.75 14.54 12.83
N ASP A 9 -6.99 15.23 11.72
CA ASP A 9 -6.13 15.30 10.53
C ASP A 9 -5.71 13.96 9.91
N ARG A 10 -6.44 12.88 10.24
CA ARG A 10 -6.19 11.53 9.71
C ARG A 10 -7.09 11.22 8.53
N ASN A 11 -6.55 10.43 7.60
CA ASN A 11 -7.32 9.85 6.52
C ASN A 11 -8.18 8.72 7.08
N SER A 12 -9.49 8.85 6.93
CA SER A 12 -10.44 7.76 7.12
C SER A 12 -10.70 7.11 5.78
N TYR A 13 -10.75 5.77 5.77
CA TYR A 13 -11.07 4.94 4.63
C TYR A 13 -12.42 4.29 4.91
N SER A 14 -13.40 4.51 4.04
CA SER A 14 -14.68 3.79 4.12
C SER A 14 -14.55 2.47 3.37
N SER A 15 -15.14 1.43 3.95
CA SER A 15 -15.28 0.11 3.34
C SER A 15 -16.68 -0.15 2.77
N GLY A 16 -17.60 0.83 2.73
CA GLY A 16 -18.94 0.58 2.19
C GLY A 16 -19.85 1.78 1.95
N ASP A 17 -20.99 1.48 1.32
CA ASP A 17 -22.09 2.35 0.85
C ASP A 17 -23.06 2.84 1.95
N TRP A 18 -22.52 3.18 3.12
CA TRP A 18 -23.33 3.59 4.25
C TRP A 18 -23.41 5.10 4.14
N TYR A 19 -24.61 5.67 4.03
CA TYR A 19 -24.85 7.10 3.86
C TYR A 19 -24.29 7.97 5.00
N GLN A 20 -23.64 7.37 5.99
CA GLN A 20 -22.97 8.01 7.10
C GLN A 20 -21.51 7.57 7.18
N TRP A 21 -20.61 8.54 7.33
CA TRP A 21 -19.18 8.31 7.48
C TRP A 21 -18.72 8.84 8.83
N ILE A 22 -18.42 7.95 9.77
CA ILE A 22 -17.85 8.31 11.07
C ILE A 22 -16.33 8.12 11.04
N CYS A 23 -15.58 9.09 11.56
CA CYS A 23 -14.14 8.97 11.69
C CYS A 23 -13.78 7.90 12.73
N PRO A 24 -13.05 6.83 12.38
CA PRO A 24 -12.74 5.73 13.30
C PRO A 24 -11.76 6.14 14.42
N TYR A 25 -11.12 7.31 14.29
CA TYR A 25 -10.11 7.78 15.24
C TYR A 25 -10.67 8.72 16.32
N CYS A 26 -11.70 9.50 15.99
CA CYS A 26 -12.24 10.50 16.92
C CYS A 26 -13.76 10.43 17.07
N GLY A 27 -14.44 9.49 16.40
CA GLY A 27 -15.88 9.30 16.49
C GLY A 27 -16.71 10.42 15.88
N LYS A 28 -16.11 11.44 15.25
CA LYS A 28 -16.85 12.54 14.62
C LYS A 28 -17.43 12.12 13.28
N ASP A 29 -18.63 12.60 13.03
CA ASP A 29 -19.28 12.52 11.73
C ASP A 29 -18.53 13.37 10.70
N ILE A 30 -18.13 12.74 9.60
CA ILE A 30 -17.43 13.32 8.45
C ILE A 30 -18.17 13.05 7.13
N THR A 31 -19.46 12.73 7.20
CA THR A 31 -20.32 12.44 6.05
C THR A 31 -20.32 13.56 5.02
N LEU A 32 -20.31 14.82 5.47
CA LEU A 32 -20.33 16.00 4.60
C LEU A 32 -18.97 16.39 4.00
N LEU A 33 -17.87 15.73 4.39
CA LEU A 33 -16.55 16.04 3.82
C LEU A 33 -16.43 15.44 2.41
N THR A 34 -15.74 16.12 1.49
CA THR A 34 -15.53 15.60 0.15
C THR A 34 -14.63 14.36 0.17
N ALA A 35 -15.06 13.29 -0.48
CA ALA A 35 -14.23 12.09 -0.68
C ALA A 35 -13.20 12.35 -1.77
N SER A 36 -11.95 11.93 -1.56
CA SER A 36 -10.89 11.95 -2.56
C SER A 36 -10.50 10.53 -2.95
N PRO A 37 -10.03 10.32 -4.20
CA PRO A 37 -9.44 9.04 -4.58
C PRO A 37 -8.21 8.74 -3.74
N VAL A 38 -8.03 7.46 -3.43
CA VAL A 38 -6.82 7.00 -2.74
C VAL A 38 -5.73 6.86 -3.80
N THR A 39 -4.77 7.79 -3.81
CA THR A 39 -3.59 7.65 -4.67
C THR A 39 -2.56 6.78 -3.97
N GLN A 40 -2.51 5.50 -4.32
CA GLN A 40 -1.42 4.62 -3.88
C GLN A 40 -0.21 4.83 -4.79
N ARG A 41 0.91 5.28 -4.21
CA ARG A 41 2.20 5.31 -4.93
C ARG A 41 2.86 3.94 -4.79
N ILE A 42 2.77 3.12 -5.82
CA ILE A 42 3.48 1.85 -5.87
C ILE A 42 4.87 2.13 -6.44
N ILE A 43 5.91 1.94 -5.63
CA ILE A 43 7.29 1.99 -6.08
C ILE A 43 7.68 0.55 -6.44
N VAL A 44 7.83 0.28 -7.73
CA VAL A 44 8.38 -0.99 -8.20
C VAL A 44 9.89 -0.92 -8.05
N VAL A 45 10.42 -1.50 -6.98
CA VAL A 45 11.87 -1.66 -6.81
C VAL A 45 12.27 -2.93 -7.53
N ARG A 46 13.11 -2.81 -8.56
CA ARG A 46 13.72 -3.97 -9.19
C ARG A 46 14.88 -4.44 -8.29
N PRO A 47 14.82 -5.65 -7.70
CA PRO A 47 15.91 -6.12 -6.86
C PRO A 47 17.18 -6.25 -7.71
N THR A 48 18.26 -5.60 -7.30
CA THR A 48 19.58 -5.82 -7.85
C THR A 48 20.14 -7.10 -7.23
N ILE A 49 20.14 -8.19 -7.98
CA ILE A 49 20.83 -9.42 -7.58
C ILE A 49 22.33 -9.11 -7.59
N PRO A 50 23.03 -9.15 -6.44
CA PRO A 50 24.47 -8.95 -6.43
C PRO A 50 25.14 -10.11 -7.18
N LYS A 51 26.07 -9.79 -8.09
CA LYS A 51 26.82 -10.79 -8.89
C LYS A 51 27.50 -11.88 -8.04
N ARG A 52 27.71 -11.63 -6.74
CA ARG A 52 28.33 -12.56 -5.78
C ARG A 52 27.48 -13.79 -5.44
N LEU A 53 26.16 -13.76 -5.70
CA LEU A 53 25.27 -14.93 -5.56
C LEU A 53 25.28 -15.85 -6.80
N GLN A 54 26.10 -15.55 -7.82
CA GLN A 54 26.41 -16.51 -8.88
C GLN A 54 27.43 -17.54 -8.36
N LEU A 55 26.96 -18.44 -7.52
CA LEU A 55 27.60 -19.70 -7.12
C LEU A 55 26.55 -20.76 -7.45
N VAL A 56 26.72 -21.74 -8.33
CA VAL A 56 27.88 -22.44 -8.87
C VAL A 56 27.46 -22.96 -10.25
N GLN A 57 28.28 -22.81 -11.29
CA GLN A 57 28.11 -23.65 -12.49
C GLN A 57 28.45 -25.09 -12.09
N PRO A 58 27.57 -26.09 -12.28
CA PRO A 58 27.99 -27.47 -12.10
C PRO A 58 29.13 -27.75 -13.09
N ALA A 59 30.32 -27.99 -12.55
CA ALA A 59 31.47 -28.46 -13.30
C ALA A 59 31.22 -29.92 -13.72
N GLU A 60 31.31 -30.13 -15.03
CA GLU A 60 31.84 -31.30 -15.77
C GLU A 60 31.60 -32.72 -15.21
N GLU A 61 30.98 -33.57 -16.03
CA GLU A 61 31.26 -35.01 -16.02
C GLU A 61 31.47 -35.48 -17.47
N ASP A 62 32.65 -35.17 -18.02
CA ASP A 62 33.27 -35.98 -19.06
C ASP A 62 33.80 -37.25 -18.38
N THR A 63 33.20 -38.40 -18.64
CA THR A 63 33.81 -39.70 -18.34
C THR A 63 33.47 -40.71 -19.43
N ALA A 64 34.56 -41.18 -20.05
CA ALA A 64 34.77 -42.39 -20.85
C ALA A 64 34.37 -42.36 -22.33
#